data_AF-A0A7X7FPU5-F1
#
_entry.id   AF-A0A7X7FPU5-F1
#
_cell.length_a   1.000
_cell.length_b   1.000
_cell.length_c   1.000
_cell.angle_alpha   90.00
_cell.angle_beta   90.00
_cell.angle_gamma   90.00
#
_symmetry.space_group_name_H-M   'P 1'
#
loop_
_entity.id
_entity.type
_entity.pdbx_description
1 polymer ?
#
loop_
_entity_poly.entity_id
_entity_poly.type
_entity_poly.pdbx_seq_one_letter_code
_entity_poly.pdbx_strand_id
1 'polypeptide(L)'
;MRHVNRLAVIGLVAGLGFVLSSSVAPAISVRIEKATSERPVSAKTAVTTGGTTDSGKTGWLTSLDEAYAEARKLNRPILVRAGATWCGWCRKLNDEIKKPSARGALSSYVLVNLDIDGSPRDAQSLGIDTVPALRVLNSSGRVVASHNGYMAADDLAEWLGKQLPKATAVMPAGLTDDGELDANTLQELIDQLRSREALFREAAIRRLATEPRLAAPAVVRVFVKGTLSERLAALELLDGWRAPIQDLDPWRPETITPQRLEALQTWARQTGDRPASAPAQLADDVMENARRELSRLMQADRDAEAEIVRERLARLGPALLPLVTAELKQAAKDRDRERLTALRYRLAAPTRLAMEWPGGFERLASTDAPTRQRAAEDLAARAQADASPLLRELFSNPDPLVREISLRTLRKVGGEEANEALMSLLGDPEPNVRAAVLKQLTEQPSRKLIPKLAEYVAVEKDADLLVHAARAFRAAGGNEALEALSRMTGHDAWQ
;
A
#
# COMPACT_ATOMS: atom_id res chain seq x y z
N MET A 1 -56.60 2.23 40.35
CA MET A 1 -57.25 3.09 39.33
C MET A 1 -56.30 3.12 38.12
N ARG A 2 -56.69 2.57 36.96
CA ARG A 2 -57.21 3.30 35.76
C ARG A 2 -56.19 4.35 35.24
N HIS A 3 -55.72 4.37 33.99
CA HIS A 3 -56.25 3.95 32.65
C HIS A 3 -55.09 3.43 31.73
N VAL A 4 -55.21 2.45 30.80
CA VAL A 4 -56.00 2.30 29.53
C VAL A 4 -55.42 3.18 28.37
N ASN A 5 -55.18 2.75 27.10
CA ASN A 5 -55.37 1.46 26.39
C ASN A 5 -54.52 1.31 25.08
N ARG A 6 -54.19 0.05 24.73
CA ARG A 6 -54.27 -0.66 23.41
C ARG A 6 -54.20 0.06 22.05
N LEU A 7 -53.54 -0.61 21.08
CA LEU A 7 -54.19 -1.22 19.88
C LEU A 7 -53.35 -2.37 19.27
N ALA A 8 -53.96 -3.23 18.44
CA ALA A 8 -53.49 -4.59 18.11
C ALA A 8 -53.60 -4.95 16.60
N VAL A 9 -53.12 -6.15 16.22
CA VAL A 9 -52.83 -6.61 14.84
C VAL A 9 -53.50 -7.98 14.55
N ILE A 10 -53.57 -8.40 13.26
CA ILE A 10 -53.88 -9.75 12.71
C ILE A 10 -55.39 -10.08 12.59
N GLY A 11 -55.93 -10.69 11.51
CA GLY A 11 -55.39 -11.10 10.19
C GLY A 11 -56.26 -12.17 9.45
N LEU A 12 -55.86 -12.59 8.23
CA LEU A 12 -56.44 -13.69 7.38
C LEU A 12 -57.87 -13.38 6.78
N VAL A 13 -58.47 -14.07 5.79
CA VAL A 13 -58.27 -15.35 5.03
C VAL A 13 -58.38 -15.14 3.48
N ALA A 14 -58.39 -16.22 2.67
CA ALA A 14 -58.34 -16.33 1.19
C ALA A 14 -59.69 -16.40 0.40
N GLY A 15 -59.61 -16.40 -0.95
CA GLY A 15 -60.71 -16.76 -1.88
C GLY A 15 -60.28 -16.81 -3.38
N LEU A 16 -60.77 -17.80 -4.15
CA LEU A 16 -60.34 -18.10 -5.54
C LEU A 16 -61.07 -17.29 -6.65
N GLY A 17 -60.43 -17.17 -7.82
CA GLY A 17 -61.08 -16.83 -9.09
C GLY A 17 -60.14 -16.89 -10.30
N PHE A 18 -60.30 -17.87 -11.20
CA PHE A 18 -59.45 -18.09 -12.38
C PHE A 18 -60.35 -18.13 -13.64
N VAL A 19 -60.06 -17.30 -14.65
CA VAL A 19 -60.74 -17.33 -15.96
C VAL A 19 -59.70 -17.20 -17.08
N LEU A 20 -59.83 -18.06 -18.08
CA LEU A 20 -58.94 -18.13 -19.24
C LEU A 20 -59.25 -17.03 -20.27
N SER A 21 -58.21 -16.50 -20.91
CA SER A 21 -58.33 -15.93 -22.25
C SER A 21 -57.07 -16.22 -23.07
N SER A 22 -57.27 -16.84 -24.22
CA SER A 22 -56.23 -17.21 -25.19
C SER A 22 -55.94 -16.07 -26.14
N SER A 23 -54.66 -15.80 -26.42
CA SER A 23 -54.28 -15.00 -27.59
C SER A 23 -53.11 -15.65 -28.33
N VAL A 24 -53.22 -15.69 -29.66
CA VAL A 24 -52.30 -16.37 -30.59
C VAL A 24 -51.41 -15.31 -31.25
N ALA A 25 -50.11 -15.59 -31.35
CA ALA A 25 -49.16 -14.77 -32.11
C ALA A 25 -48.40 -15.67 -33.12
N PRO A 26 -48.25 -15.26 -34.39
CA PRO A 26 -47.63 -16.09 -35.43
C PRO A 26 -46.10 -16.02 -35.42
N ALA A 27 -45.46 -17.11 -35.83
CA ALA A 27 -44.02 -17.17 -36.05
C ALA A 27 -43.65 -16.60 -37.42
N ILE A 28 -42.58 -15.78 -37.47
CA ILE A 28 -41.94 -15.34 -38.72
C ILE A 28 -40.62 -16.09 -38.86
N SER A 29 -40.54 -16.97 -39.86
CA SER A 29 -39.34 -17.73 -40.19
C SER A 29 -38.59 -17.06 -41.33
N VAL A 30 -37.42 -16.47 -41.06
CA VAL A 30 -36.51 -15.99 -42.11
C VAL A 30 -35.43 -17.03 -42.36
N ARG A 31 -35.34 -17.48 -43.61
CA ARG A 31 -34.40 -18.48 -44.12
C ARG A 31 -33.31 -17.74 -44.89
N ILE A 32 -32.04 -17.90 -44.50
CA ILE A 32 -30.89 -17.36 -45.26
C ILE A 32 -30.06 -18.54 -45.79
N GLU A 33 -29.77 -18.49 -47.07
CA GLU A 33 -29.07 -19.55 -47.81
C GLU A 33 -27.56 -19.53 -47.59
N LYS A 34 -26.92 -20.69 -47.75
CA LYS A 34 -25.47 -20.80 -47.89
C LYS A 34 -25.08 -20.66 -49.35
N ALA A 35 -24.10 -19.81 -49.63
CA ALA A 35 -23.25 -19.94 -50.81
C ALA A 35 -21.79 -19.67 -50.42
N THR A 36 -20.88 -20.48 -50.96
CA THR A 36 -19.44 -20.48 -50.70
C THR A 36 -18.67 -19.79 -51.83
N SER A 37 -17.60 -19.04 -51.55
CA SER A 37 -16.30 -19.25 -52.21
C SER A 37 -15.16 -18.42 -51.61
N GLU A 38 -14.16 -19.13 -51.08
CA GLU A 38 -12.71 -18.90 -51.20
C GLU A 38 -12.00 -17.57 -50.80
N ARG A 39 -10.68 -17.72 -50.65
CA ARG A 39 -9.66 -16.91 -49.95
C ARG A 39 -8.56 -16.54 -50.99
N PRO A 40 -7.50 -15.71 -50.72
CA PRO A 40 -6.67 -15.77 -49.50
C PRO A 40 -5.88 -14.50 -49.04
N VAL A 41 -5.25 -14.59 -47.84
CA VAL A 41 -3.96 -13.93 -47.39
C VAL A 41 -3.92 -12.38 -47.35
N SER A 42 -3.45 -11.66 -46.31
CA SER A 42 -2.87 -12.00 -44.99
C SER A 42 -3.07 -10.85 -43.96
N ALA A 43 -2.50 -11.03 -42.75
CA ALA A 43 -2.38 -10.10 -41.61
C ALA A 43 -3.49 -10.17 -40.55
N LYS A 44 -3.29 -11.06 -39.55
CA LYS A 44 -4.06 -11.09 -38.31
C LYS A 44 -3.24 -10.56 -37.14
N THR A 45 -3.64 -9.41 -36.61
CA THR A 45 -3.39 -9.05 -35.20
C THR A 45 -4.35 -9.89 -34.34
N ALA A 46 -3.83 -10.71 -33.43
CA ALA A 46 -4.66 -11.55 -32.57
C ALA A 46 -4.84 -10.91 -31.19
N VAL A 47 -5.99 -10.27 -30.98
CA VAL A 47 -6.54 -10.07 -29.64
C VAL A 47 -6.89 -11.45 -29.07
N THR A 48 -6.34 -11.79 -27.91
CA THR A 48 -6.68 -13.05 -27.23
C THR A 48 -7.54 -12.74 -26.02
N THR A 49 -8.83 -13.08 -26.11
CA THR A 49 -9.81 -12.96 -25.03
C THR A 49 -9.59 -14.01 -23.95
N GLY A 50 -9.79 -13.60 -22.70
CA GLY A 50 -10.05 -14.40 -21.49
C GLY A 50 -9.79 -15.91 -21.54
N GLY A 51 -8.64 -16.34 -21.03
CA GLY A 51 -8.46 -17.71 -20.56
C GLY A 51 -9.18 -17.92 -19.23
N THR A 52 -10.06 -18.91 -19.17
CA THR A 52 -10.71 -19.37 -17.93
C THR A 52 -9.67 -19.81 -16.90
N THR A 53 -9.98 -19.56 -15.62
CA THR A 53 -9.15 -19.93 -14.48
C THR A 53 -8.98 -21.45 -14.37
N ASP A 54 -7.76 -21.95 -14.56
CA ASP A 54 -7.38 -23.30 -14.19
C ASP A 54 -6.84 -23.32 -12.75
N SER A 55 -7.40 -24.19 -11.93
CA SER A 55 -7.12 -24.31 -10.50
C SER A 55 -6.07 -25.40 -10.24
N GLY A 56 -4.81 -25.01 -10.03
CA GLY A 56 -3.80 -25.93 -9.48
C GLY A 56 -2.43 -25.99 -10.17
N LYS A 57 -1.82 -24.86 -10.53
CA LYS A 57 -0.41 -24.85 -10.97
C LYS A 57 0.55 -25.11 -9.80
N THR A 58 0.85 -26.37 -9.54
CA THR A 58 2.02 -26.81 -8.77
C THR A 58 3.30 -26.67 -9.61
N GLY A 59 3.69 -25.43 -9.91
CA GLY A 59 4.85 -25.10 -10.74
C GLY A 59 5.58 -23.85 -10.24
N TRP A 60 6.84 -23.71 -10.68
CA TRP A 60 7.63 -22.51 -10.44
C TRP A 60 7.08 -21.35 -11.28
N LEU A 61 6.67 -20.26 -10.63
CA LEU A 61 6.31 -19.00 -11.28
C LEU A 61 7.56 -18.31 -11.83
N THR A 62 7.40 -17.46 -12.85
CA THR A 62 8.51 -16.69 -13.45
C THR A 62 8.44 -15.19 -13.13
N SER A 63 7.32 -14.72 -12.57
CA SER A 63 7.11 -13.34 -12.16
C SER A 63 7.00 -13.24 -10.65
N LEU A 64 7.66 -12.23 -10.07
CA LEU A 64 7.58 -11.92 -8.65
C LEU A 64 6.23 -11.27 -8.30
N ASP A 65 5.63 -10.51 -9.24
CA ASP A 65 4.30 -9.91 -9.10
C ASP A 65 3.20 -11.00 -8.98
N GLU A 66 3.26 -12.03 -9.84
CA GLU A 66 2.36 -13.20 -9.77
C GLU A 66 2.51 -13.94 -8.44
N ALA A 67 3.76 -14.08 -7.97
CA ALA A 67 4.04 -14.74 -6.71
C ALA A 67 3.47 -13.98 -5.51
N TYR A 68 3.57 -12.64 -5.49
CA TYR A 68 2.95 -11.84 -4.45
C TYR A 68 1.42 -11.95 -4.47
N ALA A 69 0.79 -12.06 -5.64
CA ALA A 69 -0.65 -12.24 -5.74
C ALA A 69 -1.09 -13.62 -5.19
N GLU A 70 -0.44 -14.70 -5.62
CA GLU A 70 -0.79 -16.06 -5.19
C GLU A 70 -0.42 -16.31 -3.72
N ALA A 71 0.70 -15.78 -3.23
CA ALA A 71 1.11 -15.85 -1.83
C ALA A 71 0.13 -15.16 -0.88
N ARG A 72 -0.39 -13.98 -1.25
CA ARG A 72 -1.45 -13.28 -0.52
C ARG A 72 -2.74 -14.09 -0.50
N LYS A 73 -3.18 -14.60 -1.65
CA LYS A 73 -4.41 -15.40 -1.82
C LYS A 73 -4.37 -16.72 -1.03
N LEU A 74 -3.22 -17.39 -0.97
CA LEU A 74 -3.04 -18.65 -0.24
C LEU A 74 -2.57 -18.47 1.21
N ASN A 75 -2.29 -17.23 1.64
CA ASN A 75 -1.55 -16.88 2.85
C ASN A 75 -0.31 -17.76 3.09
N ARG A 76 0.54 -17.88 2.06
CA ARG A 76 1.74 -18.72 2.07
C ARG A 76 3.01 -17.89 1.84
N PRO A 77 4.15 -18.28 2.44
CA PRO A 77 5.43 -17.66 2.17
C PRO A 77 5.93 -17.98 0.76
N ILE A 78 6.84 -17.17 0.25
CA ILE A 78 7.43 -17.32 -1.09
C ILE A 78 8.86 -17.81 -0.95
N LEU A 79 9.24 -18.80 -1.75
CA LEU A 79 10.63 -19.14 -2.03
C LEU A 79 11.02 -18.59 -3.40
N VAL A 80 11.82 -17.53 -3.41
CA VAL A 80 12.47 -17.06 -4.64
C VAL A 80 13.81 -17.77 -4.78
N ARG A 81 13.97 -18.49 -5.89
CA ARG A 81 15.23 -19.02 -6.38
C ARG A 81 15.68 -18.13 -7.54
N ALA A 82 16.77 -17.40 -7.34
CA ALA A 82 17.38 -16.56 -8.35
C ALA A 82 18.54 -17.27 -9.03
N GLY A 83 18.66 -17.09 -10.34
CA GLY A 83 19.74 -17.63 -11.13
C GLY A 83 19.79 -16.99 -12.52
N ALA A 84 20.68 -17.52 -13.36
CA ALA A 84 20.84 -17.10 -14.75
C ALA A 84 21.07 -18.31 -15.65
N THR A 85 20.91 -18.13 -16.96
CA THR A 85 21.04 -19.20 -17.97
C THR A 85 22.47 -19.75 -18.08
N TRP A 86 23.47 -18.88 -17.93
CA TRP A 86 24.91 -19.21 -17.97
C TRP A 86 25.44 -19.89 -16.69
N CYS A 87 24.66 -19.89 -15.60
CA CYS A 87 25.14 -20.28 -14.29
C CYS A 87 25.17 -21.83 -14.09
N GLY A 88 26.38 -22.39 -13.95
CA GLY A 88 26.57 -23.84 -13.75
C GLY A 88 26.01 -24.38 -12.44
N TRP A 89 26.28 -23.70 -11.32
CA TRP A 89 25.79 -24.08 -9.98
C TRP A 89 24.26 -23.96 -9.86
N CYS A 90 23.68 -23.03 -10.61
CA CYS A 90 22.23 -22.86 -10.74
C CYS A 90 21.55 -24.11 -11.32
N ARG A 91 22.19 -24.83 -12.26
CA ARG A 91 21.69 -26.10 -12.79
C ARG A 91 21.77 -27.21 -11.74
N LYS A 92 22.90 -27.34 -11.03
CA LYS A 92 23.05 -28.31 -9.93
C LYS A 92 21.99 -28.13 -8.84
N LEU A 93 21.75 -26.89 -8.40
CA LEU A 93 20.69 -26.59 -7.42
C LEU A 93 19.29 -26.98 -7.92
N ASN A 94 19.02 -26.81 -9.22
CA ASN A 94 17.74 -27.25 -9.81
C ASN A 94 17.57 -28.76 -9.80
N ASP A 95 18.66 -29.54 -9.79
CA ASP A 95 18.60 -31.00 -9.69
C ASP A 95 18.45 -31.46 -8.22
N GLU A 96 19.07 -30.75 -7.26
CA GLU A 96 18.80 -30.93 -5.82
C GLU A 96 17.32 -30.67 -5.47
N ILE A 97 16.75 -29.58 -5.96
CA ILE A 97 15.33 -29.20 -5.77
C ILE A 97 14.36 -30.30 -6.23
N LYS A 98 14.73 -31.12 -7.23
CA LYS A 98 13.89 -32.23 -7.73
C LYS A 98 13.91 -33.46 -6.82
N LYS A 99 14.89 -33.60 -5.90
CA LYS A 99 15.02 -34.78 -5.04
C LYS A 99 13.86 -34.89 -4.04
N PRO A 100 13.46 -36.10 -3.61
CA PRO A 100 12.32 -36.28 -2.72
C PRO A 100 12.40 -35.52 -1.39
N SER A 101 13.60 -35.39 -0.81
CA SER A 101 13.80 -34.70 0.48
C SER A 101 13.44 -33.21 0.43
N ALA A 102 13.79 -32.51 -0.64
CA ALA A 102 13.42 -31.10 -0.83
C ALA A 102 11.91 -30.88 -1.05
N ARG A 103 11.22 -31.80 -1.75
CA ARG A 103 9.80 -31.62 -2.16
C ARG A 103 8.85 -31.40 -0.99
N GLY A 104 9.07 -32.07 0.13
CA GLY A 104 8.24 -31.93 1.33
C GLY A 104 8.24 -30.49 1.83
N ALA A 105 9.41 -29.91 2.05
CA ALA A 105 9.55 -28.53 2.51
C ALA A 105 9.05 -27.50 1.48
N LEU A 106 9.32 -27.73 0.19
CA LEU A 106 8.85 -26.86 -0.90
C LEU A 106 7.32 -26.75 -0.97
N SER A 107 6.59 -27.79 -0.55
CA SER A 107 5.11 -27.81 -0.59
C SER A 107 4.43 -26.74 0.28
N SER A 108 5.14 -26.14 1.23
CA SER A 108 4.66 -25.03 2.06
C SER A 108 4.79 -23.65 1.40
N TYR A 109 5.63 -23.51 0.36
CA TYR A 109 5.99 -22.22 -0.25
C TYR A 109 5.34 -22.00 -1.61
N VAL A 110 5.06 -20.76 -1.98
CA VAL A 110 4.87 -20.36 -3.38
C VAL A 110 6.26 -20.27 -4.03
N LEU A 111 6.47 -20.94 -5.15
CA LEU A 111 7.81 -21.14 -5.74
C LEU A 111 8.02 -20.19 -6.93
N VAL A 112 9.13 -19.44 -6.93
CA VAL A 112 9.45 -18.44 -7.97
C VAL A 112 10.86 -18.63 -8.48
N ASN A 113 10.99 -18.77 -9.79
CA ASN A 113 12.28 -18.83 -10.47
C ASN A 113 12.56 -17.47 -11.10
N LEU A 114 13.38 -16.67 -10.43
CA LEU A 114 13.77 -15.34 -10.89
C LEU A 114 15.01 -15.44 -11.79
N ASP A 115 14.89 -14.94 -13.02
CA ASP A 115 16.05 -14.72 -13.90
C ASP A 115 16.64 -13.34 -13.63
N ILE A 116 17.89 -13.28 -13.19
CA ILE A 116 18.54 -12.00 -12.84
C ILE A 116 18.85 -11.15 -14.08
N ASP A 117 19.03 -11.79 -15.25
CA ASP A 117 19.33 -11.10 -16.51
C ASP A 117 18.05 -10.47 -17.11
N GLY A 118 16.91 -11.16 -16.99
CA GLY A 118 15.60 -10.67 -17.43
C GLY A 118 14.91 -9.70 -16.46
N SER A 119 15.14 -9.86 -15.15
CA SER A 119 14.52 -9.04 -14.09
C SER A 119 15.56 -8.43 -13.12
N PRO A 120 16.50 -7.58 -13.60
CA PRO A 120 17.57 -7.02 -12.77
C PRO A 120 17.06 -6.14 -11.63
N ARG A 121 15.94 -5.44 -11.82
CA ARG A 121 15.28 -4.62 -10.78
C ARG A 121 14.72 -5.46 -9.63
N ASP A 122 14.10 -6.60 -9.94
CA ASP A 122 13.58 -7.51 -8.93
C ASP A 122 14.74 -8.14 -8.14
N ALA A 123 15.81 -8.54 -8.84
CA ALA A 123 17.04 -9.06 -8.23
C ALA A 123 17.68 -8.02 -7.28
N GLN A 124 17.80 -6.76 -7.72
CA GLN A 124 18.26 -5.65 -6.89
C GLN A 124 17.36 -5.43 -5.67
N SER A 125 16.03 -5.45 -5.84
CA SER A 125 15.07 -5.25 -4.73
C SER A 125 15.15 -6.34 -3.65
N LEU A 126 15.57 -7.56 -4.02
CA LEU A 126 15.79 -8.68 -3.12
C LEU A 126 17.24 -8.78 -2.61
N GLY A 127 18.09 -7.78 -2.89
CA GLY A 127 19.50 -7.77 -2.51
C GLY A 127 20.28 -8.95 -3.09
N ILE A 128 20.10 -9.24 -4.39
CA ILE A 128 20.74 -10.35 -5.08
C ILE A 128 21.85 -9.82 -5.99
N ASP A 129 23.09 -10.06 -5.56
CA ASP A 129 24.35 -9.70 -6.23
C ASP A 129 25.09 -10.92 -6.83
N THR A 130 24.69 -12.12 -6.41
CA THR A 130 25.40 -13.38 -6.66
C THR A 130 24.39 -14.50 -6.93
N VAL A 131 24.75 -15.45 -7.81
CA VAL A 131 23.87 -16.57 -8.21
C VAL A 131 24.57 -17.93 -8.17
N PRO A 132 23.87 -19.02 -7.83
CA PRO A 132 22.46 -19.07 -7.41
C PRO A 132 22.23 -18.40 -6.05
N ALA A 133 21.01 -17.90 -5.85
CA ALA A 133 20.59 -17.35 -4.56
C ALA A 133 19.18 -17.80 -4.21
N LEU A 134 18.91 -17.92 -2.91
CA LEU A 134 17.62 -18.24 -2.34
C LEU A 134 17.18 -17.08 -1.43
N ARG A 135 15.91 -16.71 -1.52
CA ARG A 135 15.25 -15.77 -0.60
C ARG A 135 13.96 -16.39 -0.13
N VAL A 136 13.74 -16.43 1.18
CA VAL A 136 12.44 -16.73 1.76
C VAL A 136 11.77 -15.41 2.11
N LEU A 137 10.58 -15.20 1.57
CA LEU A 137 9.75 -14.03 1.84
C LEU A 137 8.49 -14.49 2.57
N ASN A 138 7.92 -13.64 3.42
CA ASN A 138 6.57 -13.87 3.94
C ASN A 138 5.50 -13.65 2.84
N SER A 139 4.22 -13.83 3.17
CA SER A 139 3.10 -13.60 2.24
C SER A 139 2.92 -12.14 1.80
N SER A 140 3.52 -11.17 2.51
CA SER A 140 3.48 -9.75 2.11
C SER A 140 4.57 -9.37 1.09
N GLY A 141 5.65 -10.16 1.02
CA GLY A 141 6.81 -9.96 0.15
C GLY A 141 8.08 -9.52 0.89
N ARG A 142 8.09 -9.53 2.23
CA ARG A 142 9.25 -9.14 3.04
C ARG A 142 10.23 -10.30 3.15
N VAL A 143 11.49 -10.08 2.80
CA VAL A 143 12.56 -11.07 2.92
C VAL A 143 12.83 -11.37 4.40
N VAL A 144 12.53 -12.60 4.84
CA VAL A 144 12.79 -13.07 6.22
C VAL A 144 14.06 -13.90 6.33
N ALA A 145 14.59 -14.42 5.21
CA ALA A 145 15.87 -15.10 5.16
C ALA A 145 16.50 -15.07 3.76
N SER A 146 17.83 -15.05 3.72
CA SER A 146 18.63 -15.06 2.51
C SER A 146 19.71 -16.14 2.59
N HIS A 147 19.99 -16.78 1.46
CA HIS A 147 21.16 -17.62 1.27
C HIS A 147 21.74 -17.34 -0.13
N ASN A 148 23.05 -17.19 -0.23
CA ASN A 148 23.76 -17.03 -1.50
C ASN A 148 24.65 -18.26 -1.70
N GLY A 149 24.62 -18.86 -2.89
CA GLY A 149 25.36 -20.07 -3.22
C GLY A 149 24.48 -21.31 -3.42
N TYR A 150 25.18 -22.42 -3.67
CA TYR A 150 24.58 -23.75 -3.83
C TYR A 150 24.25 -24.36 -2.45
N MET A 151 23.15 -25.11 -2.39
CA MET A 151 22.69 -25.85 -1.21
C MET A 151 22.23 -27.24 -1.65
N ALA A 152 22.59 -28.29 -0.91
CA ALA A 152 22.13 -29.65 -1.20
C ALA A 152 20.65 -29.85 -0.79
N ALA A 153 19.98 -30.88 -1.31
CA ALA A 153 18.55 -31.07 -1.10
C ALA A 153 18.14 -31.22 0.38
N ASP A 154 18.96 -31.89 1.18
CA ASP A 154 18.68 -32.15 2.59
C ASP A 154 18.91 -30.88 3.44
N ASP A 155 20.02 -30.17 3.19
CA ASP A 155 20.30 -28.84 3.76
C ASP A 155 19.18 -27.84 3.41
N LEU A 156 18.65 -27.91 2.18
CA LEU A 156 17.55 -27.08 1.70
C LEU A 156 16.24 -27.38 2.44
N ALA A 157 15.92 -28.66 2.63
CA ALA A 157 14.75 -29.05 3.40
C ALA A 157 14.86 -28.57 4.86
N GLU A 158 16.01 -28.72 5.49
CA GLU A 158 16.26 -28.27 6.86
C GLU A 158 16.23 -26.73 6.97
N TRP A 159 16.87 -26.02 6.04
CA TRP A 159 16.91 -24.56 6.01
C TRP A 159 15.51 -23.97 5.82
N LEU A 160 14.73 -24.48 4.87
CA LEU A 160 13.33 -24.08 4.66
C LEU A 160 12.48 -24.37 5.90
N GLY A 161 12.59 -25.56 6.49
CA GLY A 161 11.90 -25.90 7.74
C GLY A 161 12.21 -24.91 8.88
N LYS A 162 13.47 -24.50 9.03
CA LYS A 162 13.91 -23.49 10.01
C LYS A 162 13.39 -22.06 9.72
N GLN A 163 13.11 -21.71 8.46
CA GLN A 163 12.59 -20.38 8.12
C GLN A 163 11.06 -20.32 8.08
N LEU A 164 10.37 -21.46 7.90
CA LEU A 164 8.90 -21.50 7.77
C LEU A 164 8.18 -20.75 8.91
N PRO A 165 8.48 -20.94 10.21
CA PRO A 165 7.81 -20.22 11.29
C PRO A 165 8.00 -18.69 11.24
N LYS A 166 9.13 -18.21 10.70
CA LYS A 166 9.39 -16.77 10.52
C LYS A 166 8.65 -16.21 9.30
N ALA A 167 8.53 -17.02 8.26
CA ALA A 167 7.88 -16.65 7.00
C ALA A 167 6.36 -16.67 7.11
N THR A 168 5.80 -17.46 8.02
CA THR A 168 4.36 -17.50 8.38
C THR A 168 4.04 -16.71 9.65
N ALA A 169 5.02 -16.04 10.27
CA ALA A 169 4.76 -15.24 11.46
C ALA A 169 3.76 -14.14 11.13
N VAL A 170 2.60 -14.18 11.81
CA VAL A 170 1.61 -13.10 11.73
C VAL A 170 2.26 -11.82 12.24
N MET A 171 1.99 -10.71 11.59
CA MET A 171 2.53 -9.43 12.01
C MET A 171 1.95 -9.00 13.36
N PRO A 172 2.77 -8.46 14.28
CA PRO A 172 2.31 -7.82 15.51
C PRO A 172 1.16 -6.85 15.24
N ALA A 173 -0.04 -7.17 15.68
CA ALA A 173 -1.22 -6.34 15.42
C ALA A 173 -1.06 -4.96 16.06
N GLY A 174 -0.39 -4.89 17.22
CA GLY A 174 -0.10 -3.65 17.93
C GLY A 174 0.73 -2.63 17.17
N LEU A 175 1.49 -3.04 16.14
CA LEU A 175 2.26 -2.13 15.28
C LEU A 175 1.39 -1.36 14.27
N THR A 176 0.17 -1.84 14.00
CA THR A 176 -0.69 -1.35 12.91
C THR A 176 -2.09 -0.94 13.36
N ASP A 177 -2.55 -1.42 14.51
CA ASP A 177 -3.76 -0.94 15.16
C ASP A 177 -3.55 0.50 15.66
N ASP A 178 -4.57 1.36 15.54
CA ASP A 178 -4.61 2.75 16.02
C ASP A 178 -5.45 2.91 17.31
N GLY A 179 -6.02 1.83 17.87
CA GLY A 179 -6.82 1.82 19.11
C GLY A 179 -6.07 2.20 20.41
N GLU A 180 -6.69 1.97 21.58
CA GLU A 180 -6.05 2.24 22.88
C GLU A 180 -4.93 1.23 23.20
N LEU A 181 -3.82 1.68 23.78
CA LEU A 181 -2.70 0.79 24.13
C LEU A 181 -2.97 -0.02 25.42
N ASP A 182 -3.34 -1.29 25.24
CA ASP A 182 -3.42 -2.26 26.33
C ASP A 182 -2.03 -2.77 26.80
N ALA A 183 -2.01 -3.52 27.91
CA ALA A 183 -0.77 -4.02 28.50
C ALA A 183 -0.02 -5.05 27.61
N ASN A 184 -0.75 -5.81 26.78
CA ASN A 184 -0.15 -6.81 25.89
C ASN A 184 0.51 -6.11 24.69
N THR A 185 -0.21 -5.17 24.08
CA THR A 185 0.22 -4.30 23.00
C THR A 185 1.44 -3.49 23.42
N LEU A 186 1.42 -2.90 24.62
CA LEU A 186 2.58 -2.20 25.19
C LEU A 186 3.82 -3.09 25.27
N GLN A 187 3.68 -4.33 25.76
CA GLN A 187 4.81 -5.26 25.84
C GLN A 187 5.30 -5.68 24.45
N GLU A 188 4.37 -5.97 23.52
CA GLU A 188 4.69 -6.30 22.12
C GLU A 188 5.48 -5.17 21.44
N LEU A 189 5.07 -3.91 21.60
CA LEU A 189 5.75 -2.73 21.06
C LEU A 189 7.13 -2.52 21.68
N ILE A 190 7.27 -2.73 23.00
CA ILE A 190 8.56 -2.66 23.71
C ILE A 190 9.53 -3.72 23.16
N ASP A 191 9.05 -4.94 22.90
CA ASP A 191 9.85 -6.01 22.30
C ASP A 191 10.25 -5.74 20.84
N GLN A 192 9.59 -4.80 20.14
CA GLN A 192 10.02 -4.35 18.81
C GLN A 192 11.15 -3.31 18.82
N LEU A 193 11.45 -2.63 19.94
CA LEU A 193 12.54 -1.65 20.02
C LEU A 193 13.93 -2.27 19.73
N ARG A 194 14.06 -3.58 19.96
CA ARG A 194 15.24 -4.40 19.62
C ARG A 194 15.20 -5.04 18.23
N SER A 195 14.15 -4.81 17.45
CA SER A 195 14.04 -5.38 16.10
C SER A 195 15.19 -4.90 15.22
N ARG A 196 15.69 -5.77 14.32
CA ARG A 196 16.69 -5.37 13.32
C ARG A 196 16.06 -4.60 12.17
N GLU A 197 14.78 -4.82 11.90
CA GLU A 197 14.02 -4.13 10.86
C GLU A 197 13.70 -2.69 11.29
N ALA A 198 14.14 -1.69 10.51
CA ALA A 198 13.90 -0.29 10.83
C ALA A 198 12.40 0.03 10.90
N LEU A 199 11.63 -0.43 9.91
CA LEU A 199 10.18 -0.28 9.86
C LEU A 199 9.48 -0.70 11.15
N PHE A 200 9.92 -1.79 11.80
CA PHE A 200 9.30 -2.30 13.02
C PHE A 200 9.67 -1.45 14.24
N ARG A 201 10.95 -1.06 14.37
CA ARG A 201 11.38 -0.14 15.44
C ARG A 201 10.69 1.21 15.33
N GLU A 202 10.66 1.82 14.15
CA GLU A 202 10.11 3.17 13.96
C GLU A 202 8.59 3.18 14.09
N ALA A 203 7.89 2.11 13.66
CA ALA A 203 6.48 1.92 13.95
C ALA A 203 6.21 1.80 15.45
N ALA A 204 7.01 1.01 16.17
CA ALA A 204 6.88 0.86 17.61
C ALA A 204 7.15 2.17 18.36
N ILE A 205 8.20 2.91 17.98
CA ILE A 205 8.51 4.24 18.52
C ILE A 205 7.34 5.19 18.25
N ARG A 206 6.85 5.29 17.01
CA ARG A 206 5.71 6.16 16.66
C ARG A 206 4.46 5.84 17.49
N ARG A 207 4.20 4.55 17.74
CA ARG A 207 3.02 4.09 18.50
C ARG A 207 3.17 4.29 20.00
N LEU A 208 4.31 3.96 20.59
CA LEU A 208 4.60 4.23 22.00
C LEU A 208 4.56 5.73 22.29
N ALA A 209 5.04 6.56 21.36
CA ALA A 209 5.13 8.01 21.52
C ALA A 209 3.79 8.68 21.85
N THR A 210 2.65 8.16 21.36
CA THR A 210 1.32 8.78 21.55
C THR A 210 0.81 8.72 22.99
N GLU A 211 1.21 7.71 23.76
CA GLU A 211 0.73 7.47 25.14
C GLU A 211 1.88 7.41 26.18
N PRO A 212 2.58 8.53 26.42
CA PRO A 212 3.73 8.58 27.35
C PRO A 212 3.39 8.08 28.76
N ARG A 213 2.15 8.29 29.23
CA ARG A 213 1.69 7.86 30.56
C ARG A 213 1.77 6.35 30.76
N LEU A 214 1.44 5.55 29.74
CA LEU A 214 1.52 4.09 29.79
C LEU A 214 2.93 3.60 29.41
N ALA A 215 3.54 4.21 28.39
CA ALA A 215 4.80 3.74 27.83
C ALA A 215 6.04 4.10 28.66
N ALA A 216 6.10 5.28 29.29
CA ALA A 216 7.32 5.78 29.95
C ALA A 216 7.90 4.85 31.03
N PRO A 217 7.11 4.22 31.92
CA PRO A 217 7.64 3.25 32.89
C PRO A 217 8.30 2.03 32.24
N ALA A 218 7.83 1.59 31.07
CA ALA A 218 8.43 0.49 30.33
C ALA A 218 9.69 0.94 29.59
N VAL A 219 9.63 2.07 28.88
CA VAL A 219 10.77 2.65 28.15
C VAL A 219 11.94 2.98 29.08
N VAL A 220 11.71 3.50 30.30
CA VAL A 220 12.79 3.70 31.27
C VAL A 220 13.40 2.37 31.74
N ARG A 221 12.64 1.28 31.88
CA ARG A 221 13.21 -0.05 32.17
C ARG A 221 14.11 -0.53 31.01
N VAL A 222 13.68 -0.30 29.77
CA VAL A 222 14.47 -0.60 28.56
C VAL A 222 15.76 0.22 28.54
N PHE A 223 15.69 1.53 28.82
CA PHE A 223 16.89 2.38 28.93
C PHE A 223 17.86 1.92 30.03
N VAL A 224 17.35 1.50 31.19
CA VAL A 224 18.20 1.07 32.33
C VAL A 224 18.85 -0.29 32.08
N LYS A 225 18.14 -1.26 31.52
CA LYS A 225 18.56 -2.68 31.45
C LYS A 225 18.84 -3.22 30.05
N GLY A 226 18.41 -2.54 29.00
CA GLY A 226 18.52 -3.01 27.61
C GLY A 226 19.93 -2.96 27.05
N THR A 227 20.06 -3.56 25.86
CA THR A 227 21.22 -3.45 24.97
C THR A 227 21.38 -2.01 24.45
N LEU A 228 22.54 -1.70 23.86
CA LEU A 228 22.81 -0.37 23.32
C LEU A 228 21.76 0.09 22.28
N SER A 229 21.31 -0.81 21.39
CA SER A 229 20.27 -0.49 20.40
C SER A 229 18.93 -0.14 21.06
N GLU A 230 18.55 -0.88 22.10
CA GLU A 230 17.33 -0.62 22.88
C GLU A 230 17.42 0.69 23.67
N ARG A 231 18.61 1.02 24.21
CA ARG A 231 18.86 2.28 24.92
C ARG A 231 18.74 3.50 24.01
N LEU A 232 19.22 3.41 22.77
CA LEU A 232 19.10 4.49 21.79
C LEU A 232 17.64 4.73 21.40
N ALA A 233 16.91 3.67 21.04
CA ALA A 233 15.47 3.76 20.75
C ALA A 233 14.66 4.30 21.96
N ALA A 234 15.04 3.91 23.18
CA ALA A 234 14.43 4.44 24.40
C ALA A 234 14.77 5.92 24.64
N LEU A 235 15.99 6.38 24.38
CA LEU A 235 16.32 7.80 24.48
C LEU A 235 15.55 8.66 23.48
N GLU A 236 15.36 8.19 22.25
CA GLU A 236 14.59 8.93 21.24
C GLU A 236 13.12 9.14 21.67
N LEU A 237 12.52 8.18 22.37
CA LEU A 237 11.19 8.33 23.01
C LEU A 237 11.23 9.30 24.19
N LEU A 238 12.22 9.15 25.08
CA LEU A 238 12.36 9.98 26.28
C LEU A 238 12.64 11.45 25.93
N ASP A 239 13.41 11.72 24.88
CA ASP A 239 13.67 13.06 24.34
C ASP A 239 12.39 13.70 23.79
N GLY A 240 11.64 12.97 22.96
CA GLY A 240 10.34 13.41 22.44
C GLY A 240 9.32 13.74 23.55
N TRP A 241 9.41 13.06 24.69
CA TRP A 241 8.59 13.34 25.89
C TRP A 241 9.19 14.39 26.84
N ARG A 242 10.36 14.97 26.50
CA ARG A 242 11.11 15.95 27.31
C ARG A 242 11.45 15.44 28.72
N ALA A 243 11.87 14.18 28.81
CA ALA A 243 12.36 13.57 30.03
C ALA A 243 13.66 14.24 30.53
N PRO A 244 14.03 14.09 31.82
CA PRO A 244 15.29 14.60 32.37
C PRO A 244 16.47 13.71 31.94
N ILE A 245 16.82 13.76 30.66
CA ILE A 245 17.90 12.97 30.04
C ILE A 245 19.15 13.79 29.69
N GLN A 246 19.26 15.02 30.23
CA GLN A 246 20.40 15.89 29.95
C GLN A 246 21.72 15.18 30.32
N ASP A 247 22.67 15.21 29.38
CA ASP A 247 23.97 14.55 29.45
C ASP A 247 23.93 13.04 29.75
N LEU A 248 22.83 12.32 29.46
CA LEU A 248 22.81 10.86 29.45
C LEU A 248 23.22 10.35 28.07
N ASP A 249 24.33 9.61 28.01
CA ASP A 249 24.87 9.05 26.76
C ASP A 249 25.13 7.53 26.92
N PRO A 250 24.43 6.65 26.17
CA PRO A 250 24.62 5.20 26.22
C PRO A 250 26.01 4.73 25.77
N TRP A 251 26.73 5.56 25.00
CA TRP A 251 28.10 5.29 24.56
C TRP A 251 29.14 5.67 25.62
N ARG A 252 28.72 6.37 26.68
CA ARG A 252 29.55 6.89 27.77
C ARG A 252 28.98 6.44 29.13
N PRO A 253 29.27 5.21 29.56
CA PRO A 253 28.67 4.61 30.77
C PRO A 253 28.84 5.45 32.04
N GLU A 254 29.89 6.28 32.13
CA GLU A 254 30.13 7.19 33.24
C GLU A 254 29.03 8.26 33.42
N THR A 255 28.26 8.53 32.36
CA THR A 255 27.13 9.48 32.41
C THR A 255 25.90 8.92 33.12
N ILE A 256 25.78 7.59 33.23
CA ILE A 256 24.59 6.88 33.69
C ILE A 256 24.70 6.63 35.21
N THR A 257 24.57 7.69 36.00
CA THR A 257 24.68 7.60 37.47
C THR A 257 23.38 7.14 38.14
N PRO A 258 23.44 6.50 39.33
CA PRO A 258 22.24 6.10 40.08
C PRO A 258 21.26 7.25 40.33
N GLN A 259 21.77 8.44 40.66
CA GLN A 259 20.98 9.66 40.88
C GLN A 259 20.19 10.08 39.62
N ARG A 260 20.82 10.03 38.44
CA ARG A 260 20.16 10.37 37.16
C ARG A 260 19.11 9.33 36.79
N LEU A 261 19.39 8.04 37.04
CA LEU A 261 18.41 6.97 36.84
C LEU A 261 17.20 7.10 37.78
N GLU A 262 17.41 7.48 39.04
CA GLU A 262 16.34 7.72 40.01
C GLU A 262 15.47 8.92 39.61
N ALA A 263 16.07 10.01 39.14
CA ALA A 263 15.34 11.15 38.60
C ALA A 263 14.47 10.75 37.41
N LEU A 264 15.02 9.98 36.47
CA LEU A 264 14.30 9.48 35.28
C LEU A 264 13.17 8.50 35.63
N GLN A 265 13.39 7.60 36.60
CA GLN A 265 12.36 6.68 37.12
C GLN A 265 11.26 7.39 37.90
N THR A 266 11.58 8.50 38.57
CA THR A 266 10.61 9.32 39.29
C THR A 266 9.77 10.14 38.32
N TRP A 267 10.40 10.76 37.31
CA TRP A 267 9.71 11.40 36.19
C TRP A 267 8.72 10.43 35.50
N ALA A 268 9.16 9.21 35.16
CA ALA A 268 8.30 8.24 34.46
C ALA A 268 7.05 7.82 35.26
N ARG A 269 7.11 7.86 36.59
CA ARG A 269 5.96 7.61 37.49
C ARG A 269 5.02 8.82 37.63
N GLN A 270 5.48 10.00 37.24
CA GLN A 270 4.78 11.29 37.35
C GLN A 270 4.32 11.84 35.99
N THR A 271 4.52 11.09 34.91
CA THR A 271 4.09 11.42 33.54
C THR A 271 2.57 11.62 33.49
N GLY A 272 2.12 12.87 33.53
CA GLY A 272 0.70 13.22 33.45
C GLY A 272 0.11 13.02 32.06
N ASP A 273 -1.20 13.29 31.92
CA ASP A 273 -1.95 13.24 30.65
C ASP A 273 -1.55 14.38 29.69
N ARG A 274 -0.31 14.33 29.20
CA ARG A 274 0.10 15.04 27.99
C ARG A 274 -0.06 14.07 26.81
N PRO A 275 -1.16 14.15 26.03
CA PRO A 275 -1.16 13.50 24.74
C PRO A 275 -0.02 14.09 23.92
N ALA A 276 0.83 13.23 23.37
CA ALA A 276 1.82 13.66 22.39
C ALA A 276 1.11 13.85 21.04
N SER A 277 0.30 14.90 20.92
CA SER A 277 -0.15 15.36 19.61
C SER A 277 1.10 15.72 18.81
N ALA A 278 1.27 15.07 17.65
CA ALA A 278 2.39 15.36 16.76
C ALA A 278 2.38 16.87 16.45
N PRO A 279 3.48 17.60 16.69
CA PRO A 279 3.46 19.05 16.59
C PRO A 279 3.25 19.45 15.13
N ALA A 280 2.39 20.44 14.90
CA ALA A 280 2.06 20.93 13.55
C ALA A 280 3.29 21.48 12.79
N GLN A 281 4.37 21.80 13.51
CA GLN A 281 5.67 22.19 12.99
C GLN A 281 6.75 21.47 13.78
N LEU A 282 7.79 20.97 13.10
CA LEU A 282 8.96 20.39 13.74
C LEU A 282 9.85 21.51 14.29
N ALA A 283 10.53 21.26 15.42
CA ALA A 283 11.50 22.20 15.98
C ALA A 283 12.73 22.36 15.04
N ASP A 284 13.43 23.49 15.14
CA ASP A 284 14.50 23.86 14.21
C ASP A 284 15.67 22.85 14.19
N ASP A 285 16.01 22.30 15.35
CA ASP A 285 17.02 21.26 15.53
C ASP A 285 16.61 19.92 14.90
N VAL A 286 15.34 19.53 15.06
CA VAL A 286 14.73 18.36 14.42
C VAL A 286 14.70 18.54 12.90
N MET A 287 14.33 19.73 12.42
CA MET A 287 14.31 20.06 11.00
C MET A 287 15.72 20.03 10.39
N GLU A 288 16.71 20.57 11.11
CA GLU A 288 18.11 20.55 10.69
C GLU A 288 18.69 19.12 10.71
N ASN A 289 18.27 18.27 11.65
CA ASN A 289 18.58 16.85 11.58
C ASN A 289 17.91 16.15 10.40
N ALA A 290 16.66 16.50 10.08
CA ALA A 290 15.96 15.95 8.92
C ALA A 290 16.65 16.30 7.59
N ARG A 291 17.22 17.51 7.44
CA ARG A 291 18.05 17.89 6.27
C ARG A 291 19.28 16.99 6.11
N ARG A 292 19.98 16.69 7.21
CA ARG A 292 21.13 15.77 7.20
C ARG A 292 20.72 14.35 6.83
N GLU A 293 19.60 13.86 7.37
CA GLU A 293 19.07 12.54 7.03
C GLU A 293 18.58 12.46 5.57
N LEU A 294 17.96 13.52 5.03
CA LEU A 294 17.62 13.61 3.59
C LEU A 294 18.87 13.57 2.70
N SER A 295 19.95 14.24 3.13
CA SER A 295 21.24 14.17 2.43
C SER A 295 21.80 12.76 2.42
N ARG A 296 21.73 12.05 3.57
CA ARG A 296 22.11 10.63 3.69
C ARG A 296 21.24 9.72 2.81
N LEU A 297 19.93 9.95 2.76
CA LEU A 297 19.00 9.19 1.92
C LEU A 297 19.42 9.25 0.44
N MET A 298 19.72 10.44 -0.07
CA MET A 298 20.16 10.62 -1.46
C MET A 298 21.55 9.99 -1.70
N GLN A 299 22.47 10.15 -0.74
CA GLN A 299 23.87 9.67 -0.85
C GLN A 299 24.05 8.16 -0.62
N ALA A 300 23.10 7.46 0.00
CA ALA A 300 23.22 6.05 0.39
C ALA A 300 23.66 5.14 -0.78
N ASP A 301 24.72 4.35 -0.58
CA ASP A 301 25.28 3.51 -1.66
C ASP A 301 24.31 2.38 -2.05
N ARG A 302 23.65 1.78 -1.06
CA ARG A 302 22.76 0.61 -1.23
C ARG A 302 21.32 0.97 -0.89
N ASP A 303 20.37 0.33 -1.55
CA ASP A 303 18.96 0.68 -1.39
C ASP A 303 18.39 0.23 -0.04
N ALA A 304 18.93 -0.83 0.55
CA ALA A 304 18.65 -1.22 1.94
C ALA A 304 19.08 -0.17 2.98
N GLU A 305 20.09 0.66 2.68
CA GLU A 305 20.48 1.79 3.53
C GLU A 305 19.51 2.97 3.34
N ALA A 306 19.14 3.26 2.10
CA ALA A 306 18.13 4.26 1.77
C ALA A 306 16.77 3.95 2.44
N GLU A 307 16.34 2.68 2.46
CA GLU A 307 15.14 2.22 3.17
C GLU A 307 15.22 2.50 4.68
N ILE A 308 16.35 2.21 5.34
CA ILE A 308 16.54 2.48 6.78
C ILE A 308 16.42 3.98 7.07
N VAL A 309 17.04 4.83 6.25
CA VAL A 309 16.96 6.30 6.41
C VAL A 309 15.54 6.80 6.14
N ARG A 310 14.84 6.25 5.14
CA ARG A 310 13.44 6.57 4.85
C ARG A 310 12.55 6.27 6.05
N GLU A 311 12.65 5.09 6.67
CA GLU A 311 11.75 4.75 7.78
C GLU A 311 12.01 5.61 9.03
N ARG A 312 13.26 6.00 9.29
CA ARG A 312 13.58 6.98 10.34
C ARG A 312 12.96 8.35 10.05
N LEU A 313 13.05 8.83 8.80
CA LEU A 313 12.41 10.08 8.37
C LEU A 313 10.87 9.98 8.41
N ALA A 314 10.31 8.81 8.11
CA ALA A 314 8.87 8.56 8.12
C ALA A 314 8.23 8.75 9.50
N ARG A 315 8.99 8.59 10.59
CA ARG A 315 8.56 8.90 11.96
C ARG A 315 8.11 10.35 12.15
N LEU A 316 8.72 11.30 11.42
CA LEU A 316 8.37 12.72 11.48
C LEU A 316 7.02 13.04 10.82
N GLY A 317 6.48 12.09 10.04
CA GLY A 317 5.14 12.15 9.47
C GLY A 317 4.91 13.32 8.50
N PRO A 318 3.63 13.66 8.22
CA PRO A 318 3.28 14.67 7.20
C PRO A 318 3.92 16.05 7.38
N ALA A 319 4.36 16.42 8.59
CA ALA A 319 5.06 17.67 8.87
C ALA A 319 6.39 17.83 8.09
N LEU A 320 6.97 16.72 7.61
CA LEU A 320 8.19 16.72 6.78
C LEU A 320 7.91 16.94 5.28
N LEU A 321 6.67 16.77 4.80
CA LEU A 321 6.32 16.87 3.38
C LEU A 321 6.72 18.19 2.70
N PRO A 322 6.63 19.39 3.34
CA PRO A 322 7.07 20.63 2.72
C PRO A 322 8.57 20.65 2.39
N LEU A 323 9.42 20.10 3.27
CA LEU A 323 10.85 19.99 3.03
C LEU A 323 11.15 19.01 1.90
N VAL A 324 10.56 17.80 1.92
CA VAL A 324 10.74 16.81 0.84
C VAL A 324 10.29 17.37 -0.50
N THR A 325 9.23 18.17 -0.53
CA THR A 325 8.74 18.85 -1.74
C THR A 325 9.70 19.94 -2.23
N ALA A 326 10.41 20.63 -1.33
CA ALA A 326 11.44 21.61 -1.68
C ALA A 326 12.71 20.93 -2.24
N GLU A 327 13.14 19.81 -1.65
CA GLU A 327 14.26 19.00 -2.15
C GLU A 327 13.95 18.36 -3.51
N LEU A 328 12.72 17.85 -3.71
CA LEU A 328 12.29 17.26 -4.99
C LEU A 328 12.40 18.23 -6.17
N LYS A 329 12.19 19.53 -5.94
CA LYS A 329 12.34 20.58 -6.97
C LYS A 329 13.81 20.86 -7.33
N GLN A 330 14.74 20.53 -6.43
CA GLN A 330 16.18 20.75 -6.59
C GLN A 330 16.93 19.48 -7.02
N ALA A 331 16.32 18.30 -6.85
CA ALA A 331 16.91 17.00 -7.18
C ALA A 331 17.31 16.92 -8.67
N ALA A 332 18.62 16.81 -8.91
CA ALA A 332 19.19 16.79 -10.26
C ALA A 332 19.25 15.39 -10.89
N LYS A 333 19.46 14.34 -10.07
CA LYS A 333 19.59 12.95 -10.54
C LYS A 333 18.27 12.20 -10.35
N ASP A 334 18.00 11.25 -11.24
CA ASP A 334 16.81 10.42 -11.17
C ASP A 334 16.76 9.55 -9.92
N ARG A 335 17.90 8.97 -9.49
CA ARG A 335 18.00 8.22 -8.22
C ARG A 335 17.56 9.06 -7.01
N ASP A 336 17.93 10.34 -7.00
CA ASP A 336 17.58 11.26 -5.90
C ASP A 336 16.07 11.57 -5.93
N ARG A 337 15.51 11.79 -7.13
CA ARG A 337 14.07 11.97 -7.35
C ARG A 337 13.26 10.75 -6.92
N GLU A 338 13.68 9.54 -7.31
CA GLU A 338 13.04 8.27 -6.93
C GLU A 338 13.04 8.11 -5.41
N ARG A 339 14.17 8.34 -4.74
CA ARG A 339 14.30 8.22 -3.28
C ARG A 339 13.45 9.22 -2.51
N LEU A 340 13.49 10.49 -2.90
CA LEU A 340 12.68 11.54 -2.28
C LEU A 340 11.18 11.34 -2.56
N THR A 341 10.81 10.83 -3.75
CA THR A 341 9.42 10.51 -4.09
C THR A 341 8.92 9.29 -3.30
N ALA A 342 9.75 8.27 -3.11
CA ALA A 342 9.43 7.12 -2.26
C ALA A 342 9.25 7.54 -0.79
N LEU A 343 10.05 8.49 -0.29
CA LEU A 343 9.84 9.10 1.03
C LEU A 343 8.54 9.92 1.08
N ARG A 344 8.25 10.77 0.09
CA ARG A 344 6.99 11.53 0.01
C ARG A 344 5.77 10.59 0.12
N TYR A 345 5.77 9.50 -0.64
CA TYR A 345 4.70 8.49 -0.59
C TYR A 345 4.66 7.78 0.77
N ARG A 346 5.81 7.42 1.34
CA ARG A 346 5.89 6.78 2.66
C ARG A 346 5.36 7.67 3.79
N LEU A 347 5.58 8.99 3.74
CA LEU A 347 5.10 9.97 4.72
C LEU A 347 3.57 10.14 4.69
N ALA A 348 2.93 9.90 3.54
CA ALA A 348 1.48 9.92 3.37
C ALA A 348 0.83 8.53 3.52
N ALA A 349 1.62 7.47 3.69
CA ALA A 349 1.14 6.10 3.79
C ALA A 349 0.95 5.64 5.25
N PRO A 350 -0.12 4.88 5.56
CA PRO A 350 -0.26 4.24 6.87
C PRO A 350 0.81 3.18 7.09
N THR A 351 1.21 2.98 8.36
CA THR A 351 2.24 1.99 8.76
C THR A 351 1.91 0.58 8.24
N ARG A 352 0.64 0.18 8.33
CA ARG A 352 0.10 -1.09 7.82
C ARG A 352 0.47 -1.33 6.36
N LEU A 353 0.23 -0.34 5.49
CA LEU A 353 0.56 -0.46 4.06
C LEU A 353 2.08 -0.62 3.84
N ALA A 354 2.92 0.12 4.57
CA ALA A 354 4.38 -0.02 4.46
C ALA A 354 4.86 -1.43 4.86
N MET A 355 4.23 -2.04 5.86
CA MET A 355 4.52 -3.40 6.35
C MET A 355 4.02 -4.51 5.41
N GLU A 356 2.86 -4.29 4.80
CA GLU A 356 2.28 -5.19 3.82
C GLU A 356 2.92 -5.07 2.43
N TRP A 357 3.56 -3.94 2.11
CA TRP A 357 4.03 -3.63 0.74
C TRP A 357 5.53 -3.30 0.63
N PRO A 358 6.44 -4.25 0.92
CA PRO A 358 7.89 -4.07 0.81
C PRO A 358 8.34 -3.64 -0.59
N GLY A 359 9.26 -2.67 -0.63
CA GLY A 359 9.74 -2.04 -1.87
C GLY A 359 8.66 -1.32 -2.68
N GLY A 360 7.43 -1.19 -2.17
CA GLY A 360 6.29 -0.69 -2.92
C GLY A 360 6.42 0.78 -3.28
N PHE A 361 6.90 1.60 -2.34
CA PHE A 361 7.12 3.04 -2.55
C PHE A 361 8.23 3.31 -3.57
N GLU A 362 9.28 2.49 -3.60
CA GLU A 362 10.36 2.53 -4.59
C GLU A 362 9.82 2.21 -5.99
N ARG A 363 9.04 1.13 -6.13
CA ARG A 363 8.41 0.78 -7.41
C ARG A 363 7.42 1.86 -7.87
N LEU A 364 6.66 2.46 -6.95
CA LEU A 364 5.73 3.56 -7.24
C LEU A 364 6.44 4.88 -7.57
N ALA A 365 7.64 5.10 -7.06
CA ALA A 365 8.47 6.28 -7.31
C ALA A 365 9.37 6.18 -8.54
N SER A 366 9.55 4.96 -9.09
CA SER A 366 10.38 4.65 -10.26
C SER A 366 10.24 5.65 -11.41
N THR A 367 11.34 5.99 -12.08
CA THR A 367 11.34 6.72 -13.36
C THR A 367 10.73 5.91 -14.50
N ASP A 368 10.96 4.59 -14.53
CA ASP A 368 10.31 3.67 -15.47
C ASP A 368 8.80 3.60 -15.24
N ALA A 369 8.03 3.89 -16.28
CA ALA A 369 6.58 3.94 -16.22
C ALA A 369 5.91 2.56 -16.03
N PRO A 370 6.29 1.49 -16.77
CA PRO A 370 5.79 0.15 -16.51
C PRO A 370 5.99 -0.37 -15.07
N THR A 371 7.10 -0.03 -14.40
CA THR A 371 7.29 -0.33 -12.97
C THR A 371 6.32 0.49 -12.09
N ARG A 372 6.15 1.80 -12.30
CA ARG A 372 5.19 2.61 -11.53
C ARG A 372 3.75 2.17 -11.70
N GLN A 373 3.33 1.91 -12.95
CA GLN A 373 1.95 1.57 -13.26
C GLN A 373 1.57 0.23 -12.63
N ARG A 374 2.47 -0.76 -12.67
CA ARG A 374 2.31 -2.00 -11.91
C ARG A 374 2.25 -1.75 -10.40
N ALA A 375 3.10 -0.89 -9.85
CA ALA A 375 3.05 -0.52 -8.43
C ALA A 375 1.73 0.19 -8.05
N ALA A 376 1.15 1.00 -8.93
CA ALA A 376 -0.13 1.65 -8.70
C ALA A 376 -1.30 0.64 -8.67
N GLU A 377 -1.31 -0.37 -9.54
CA GLU A 377 -2.29 -1.47 -9.46
C GLU A 377 -2.04 -2.38 -8.23
N ASP A 378 -0.77 -2.63 -7.88
CA ASP A 378 -0.37 -3.37 -6.67
C ASP A 378 -0.84 -2.65 -5.38
N LEU A 379 -0.81 -1.31 -5.37
CA LEU A 379 -1.43 -0.46 -4.36
C LEU A 379 -2.96 -0.54 -4.38
N ALA A 380 -3.59 -0.47 -5.55
CA ALA A 380 -5.05 -0.56 -5.70
C ALA A 380 -5.64 -1.88 -5.17
N ALA A 381 -4.86 -2.95 -5.20
CA ALA A 381 -5.19 -4.25 -4.61
C ALA A 381 -5.01 -4.33 -3.08
N ARG A 382 -4.30 -3.38 -2.46
CA ARG A 382 -3.93 -3.35 -1.03
C ARG A 382 -4.53 -2.19 -0.24
N ALA A 383 -4.96 -1.14 -0.92
CA ALA A 383 -5.47 0.08 -0.30
C ALA A 383 -6.75 -0.21 0.50
N GLN A 384 -6.82 0.39 1.70
CA GLN A 384 -8.03 0.51 2.50
C GLN A 384 -8.27 2.02 2.73
N ALA A 385 -9.29 2.39 3.51
CA ALA A 385 -9.64 3.79 3.74
C ALA A 385 -8.46 4.61 4.34
N ASP A 386 -7.61 3.96 5.14
CA ASP A 386 -6.38 4.49 5.74
C ASP A 386 -5.34 4.99 4.71
N ALA A 387 -5.35 4.47 3.49
CA ALA A 387 -4.45 4.85 2.41
C ALA A 387 -4.89 6.12 1.66
N SER A 388 -6.02 6.73 2.04
CA SER A 388 -6.56 7.94 1.41
C SER A 388 -5.57 9.10 1.27
N PRO A 389 -4.66 9.40 2.23
CA PRO A 389 -3.70 10.49 2.07
C PRO A 389 -2.67 10.20 0.97
N LEU A 390 -2.11 8.98 0.91
CA LEU A 390 -1.22 8.54 -0.18
C LEU A 390 -1.91 8.64 -1.55
N LEU A 391 -3.16 8.20 -1.65
CA LEU A 391 -3.91 8.25 -2.90
C LEU A 391 -4.12 9.70 -3.38
N ARG A 392 -4.34 10.65 -2.46
CA ARG A 392 -4.41 12.09 -2.79
C ARG A 392 -3.04 12.64 -3.24
N GLU A 393 -1.93 12.21 -2.63
CA GLU A 393 -0.58 12.59 -3.09
C GLU A 393 -0.29 12.13 -4.53
N LEU A 394 -0.82 10.97 -4.93
CA LEU A 394 -0.68 10.45 -6.29
C LEU A 394 -1.42 11.26 -7.36
N PHE A 395 -2.31 12.18 -6.99
CA PHE A 395 -2.91 13.12 -7.96
C PHE A 395 -1.87 14.11 -8.52
N SER A 396 -0.69 14.23 -7.88
CA SER A 396 0.48 14.94 -8.42
C SER A 396 1.45 14.03 -9.20
N ASN A 397 1.12 12.76 -9.46
CA ASN A 397 2.03 11.87 -10.19
C ASN A 397 2.12 12.30 -11.67
N PRO A 398 3.33 12.35 -12.27
CA PRO A 398 3.49 12.74 -13.68
C PRO A 398 2.74 11.82 -14.65
N ASP A 399 2.55 10.55 -14.29
CA ASP A 399 1.89 9.54 -15.10
C ASP A 399 0.36 9.63 -14.99
N PRO A 400 -0.36 9.94 -16.09
CA PRO A 400 -1.81 10.07 -16.01
C PRO A 400 -2.53 8.76 -15.67
N LEU A 401 -1.97 7.60 -16.04
CA LEU A 401 -2.56 6.31 -15.68
C LEU A 401 -2.44 6.07 -14.17
N VAL A 402 -1.35 6.48 -13.53
CA VAL A 402 -1.21 6.41 -12.07
C VAL A 402 -2.20 7.35 -11.37
N ARG A 403 -2.45 8.55 -11.93
CA ARG A 403 -3.50 9.45 -11.42
C ARG A 403 -4.89 8.82 -11.53
N GLU A 404 -5.22 8.20 -12.66
CA GLU A 404 -6.49 7.50 -12.88
C GLU A 404 -6.69 6.30 -11.95
N ILE A 405 -5.66 5.45 -11.79
CA ILE A 405 -5.68 4.32 -10.85
C ILE A 405 -5.89 4.82 -9.42
N SER A 406 -5.20 5.89 -9.02
CA SER A 406 -5.35 6.46 -7.68
C SER A 406 -6.76 7.01 -7.45
N LEU A 407 -7.31 7.75 -8.43
CA LEU A 407 -8.69 8.26 -8.41
C LEU A 407 -9.72 7.14 -8.22
N ARG A 408 -9.62 6.08 -9.04
CA ARG A 408 -10.50 4.92 -9.01
C ARG A 408 -10.41 4.18 -7.67
N THR A 409 -9.19 4.05 -7.15
CA THR A 409 -8.91 3.43 -5.85
C THR A 409 -9.49 4.26 -4.71
N LEU A 410 -9.23 5.57 -4.69
CA LEU A 410 -9.75 6.49 -3.66
C LEU A 410 -11.27 6.49 -3.62
N ARG A 411 -11.95 6.44 -4.78
CA ARG A 411 -13.41 6.29 -4.82
C ARG A 411 -13.89 4.97 -4.23
N LYS A 412 -13.18 3.87 -4.50
CA LYS A 412 -13.49 2.54 -3.94
C LYS A 412 -13.27 2.45 -2.42
N VAL A 413 -12.22 3.07 -1.88
CA VAL A 413 -11.84 2.92 -0.46
C VAL A 413 -12.27 4.07 0.47
N GLY A 414 -12.44 5.28 -0.07
CA GLY A 414 -12.70 6.51 0.69
C GLY A 414 -14.15 7.03 0.61
N GLY A 415 -15.07 6.30 -0.04
CA GLY A 415 -16.51 6.61 -0.03
C GLY A 415 -16.86 8.03 -0.49
N GLU A 416 -17.76 8.72 0.23
CA GLU A 416 -18.12 10.11 -0.08
C GLU A 416 -17.00 11.12 0.22
N GLU A 417 -16.10 10.85 1.16
CA GLU A 417 -15.00 11.76 1.53
C GLU A 417 -13.97 11.92 0.40
N ALA A 418 -13.91 10.95 -0.51
CA ALA A 418 -13.16 11.04 -1.76
C ALA A 418 -13.65 12.17 -2.67
N ASN A 419 -14.95 12.52 -2.64
CA ASN A 419 -15.60 13.37 -3.65
C ASN A 419 -14.89 14.71 -3.85
N GLU A 420 -14.56 15.42 -2.77
CA GLU A 420 -13.91 16.74 -2.88
C GLU A 420 -12.53 16.67 -3.56
N ALA A 421 -11.79 15.59 -3.30
CA ALA A 421 -10.52 15.31 -3.95
C ALA A 421 -10.72 14.97 -5.43
N LEU A 422 -11.69 14.13 -5.77
CA LEU A 422 -12.01 13.77 -7.15
C LEU A 422 -12.37 15.01 -7.98
N MET A 423 -13.10 15.96 -7.39
CA MET A 423 -13.45 17.22 -8.04
C MET A 423 -12.27 18.18 -8.26
N SER A 424 -11.06 17.94 -7.74
CA SER A 424 -9.87 18.70 -8.13
C SER A 424 -9.28 18.21 -9.46
N LEU A 425 -9.47 16.92 -9.78
CA LEU A 425 -9.00 16.30 -11.04
C LEU A 425 -9.87 16.63 -12.27
N LEU A 426 -10.97 17.38 -12.10
CA LEU A 426 -11.66 18.00 -13.24
C LEU A 426 -10.80 19.08 -13.93
N GLY A 427 -9.79 19.61 -13.25
CA GLY A 427 -8.78 20.49 -13.85
C GLY A 427 -7.52 19.77 -14.35
N ASP A 428 -7.52 18.43 -14.42
CA ASP A 428 -6.34 17.67 -14.86
C ASP A 428 -6.02 17.93 -16.34
N PRO A 429 -4.74 18.17 -16.72
CA PRO A 429 -4.37 18.40 -18.11
C PRO A 429 -4.71 17.22 -19.03
N GLU A 430 -4.74 15.98 -18.52
CA GLU A 430 -5.07 14.79 -19.31
C GLU A 430 -6.59 14.61 -19.45
N PRO A 431 -7.15 14.61 -20.68
CA PRO A 431 -8.57 14.34 -20.91
C PRO A 431 -9.05 13.01 -20.32
N ASN A 432 -8.23 11.96 -20.41
CA ASN A 432 -8.57 10.65 -19.86
C ASN A 432 -8.76 10.65 -18.32
N VAL A 433 -8.00 11.47 -17.59
CA VAL A 433 -8.16 11.61 -16.13
C VAL A 433 -9.46 12.36 -15.81
N ARG A 434 -9.76 13.44 -16.54
CA ARG A 434 -11.05 14.16 -16.44
C ARG A 434 -12.23 13.24 -16.75
N ALA A 435 -12.15 12.45 -17.83
CA ALA A 435 -13.17 11.46 -18.20
C ALA A 435 -13.39 10.42 -17.09
N ALA A 436 -12.32 9.98 -16.43
CA ALA A 436 -12.41 9.03 -15.32
C ALA A 436 -13.12 9.62 -14.09
N VAL A 437 -12.91 10.91 -13.76
CA VAL A 437 -13.71 11.61 -12.73
C VAL A 437 -15.19 11.55 -13.07
N LEU A 438 -15.56 11.98 -14.29
CA LEU A 438 -16.95 12.05 -14.73
C LEU A 438 -17.62 10.66 -14.79
N LYS A 439 -16.86 9.62 -15.15
CA LYS A 439 -17.29 8.23 -15.08
C LYS A 439 -17.57 7.80 -13.63
N GLN A 440 -16.67 8.07 -12.69
CA GLN A 440 -16.89 7.77 -11.26
C GLN A 440 -18.10 8.52 -10.68
N LEU A 441 -18.35 9.77 -11.11
CA LEU A 441 -19.55 10.53 -10.75
C LEU A 441 -20.84 9.96 -11.38
N THR A 442 -20.74 9.27 -12.51
CA THR A 442 -21.88 8.57 -13.13
C THR A 442 -22.18 7.25 -12.43
N GLU A 443 -21.14 6.49 -12.07
CA GLU A 443 -21.25 5.20 -11.37
C GLU A 443 -21.73 5.33 -9.92
N GLN A 444 -21.34 6.41 -9.24
CA GLN A 444 -21.76 6.72 -7.87
C GLN A 444 -22.18 8.20 -7.79
N PRO A 445 -23.42 8.54 -8.20
CA PRO A 445 -23.87 9.92 -8.28
C PRO A 445 -24.05 10.58 -6.91
N SER A 446 -23.69 11.87 -6.84
CA SER A 446 -23.94 12.70 -5.65
C SER A 446 -24.45 14.08 -6.04
N ARG A 447 -25.68 14.41 -5.59
CA ARG A 447 -26.31 15.72 -5.88
C ARG A 447 -25.52 16.89 -5.32
N LYS A 448 -24.81 16.70 -4.20
CA LYS A 448 -23.93 17.70 -3.57
C LYS A 448 -22.85 18.25 -4.52
N LEU A 449 -22.52 17.53 -5.59
CA LEU A 449 -21.45 17.87 -6.53
C LEU A 449 -21.97 18.55 -7.82
N ILE A 450 -23.29 18.63 -8.01
CA ILE A 450 -23.89 19.25 -9.21
C ILE A 450 -23.40 20.68 -9.44
N PRO A 451 -23.34 21.59 -8.43
CA PRO A 451 -22.90 22.97 -8.66
C PRO A 451 -21.47 23.04 -9.22
N LYS A 452 -20.52 22.32 -8.60
CA LYS A 452 -19.11 22.30 -9.02
C LYS A 452 -18.89 21.56 -10.34
N LEU A 453 -19.74 20.58 -10.68
CA LEU A 453 -19.73 19.97 -12.01
C LEU A 453 -20.27 20.94 -13.09
N ALA A 454 -21.24 21.79 -12.76
CA ALA A 454 -21.74 22.83 -13.67
C ALA A 454 -20.70 23.95 -13.91
N GLU A 455 -19.91 24.31 -12.89
CA GLU A 455 -18.75 25.21 -13.04
C GLU A 455 -17.71 24.65 -14.03
N TYR A 456 -17.36 23.37 -13.92
CA TYR A 456 -16.47 22.68 -14.86
C TYR A 456 -17.03 22.67 -16.29
N VAL A 457 -18.30 22.29 -16.45
CA VAL A 457 -18.97 22.24 -17.76
C VAL A 457 -19.01 23.59 -18.46
N ALA A 458 -19.03 24.70 -17.73
CA ALA A 458 -19.03 26.05 -18.33
C ALA A 458 -17.68 26.48 -18.93
N VAL A 459 -16.59 25.75 -18.67
CA VAL A 459 -15.23 26.06 -19.19
C VAL A 459 -14.63 24.94 -20.03
N GLU A 460 -15.21 23.74 -19.99
CA GLU A 460 -14.77 22.58 -20.77
C GLU A 460 -15.06 22.76 -22.26
N LYS A 461 -14.14 22.31 -23.12
CA LYS A 461 -14.25 22.44 -24.58
C LYS A 461 -14.29 21.10 -25.31
N ASP A 462 -13.92 20.02 -24.63
CA ASP A 462 -13.97 18.67 -25.17
C ASP A 462 -15.42 18.13 -25.14
N ALA A 463 -15.97 17.90 -26.33
CA ALA A 463 -17.33 17.41 -26.51
C ALA A 463 -17.58 16.02 -25.88
N ASP A 464 -16.58 15.13 -25.88
CA ASP A 464 -16.71 13.82 -25.25
C ASP A 464 -16.77 13.95 -23.72
N LEU A 465 -15.95 14.84 -23.15
CA LEU A 465 -16.02 15.15 -21.71
C LEU A 465 -17.37 15.79 -21.33
N LEU A 466 -17.93 16.65 -22.18
CA LEU A 466 -19.27 17.19 -21.97
C LEU A 466 -20.35 16.09 -22.04
N VAL A 467 -20.24 15.12 -22.96
CA VAL A 467 -21.12 13.94 -22.99
C VAL A 467 -21.01 13.12 -21.69
N HIS A 468 -19.80 12.97 -21.14
CA HIS A 468 -19.58 12.32 -19.85
C HIS A 468 -20.19 13.12 -18.68
N ALA A 469 -20.09 14.45 -18.67
CA ALA A 469 -20.72 15.30 -17.66
C ALA A 469 -22.25 15.27 -17.72
N ALA A 470 -22.84 15.25 -18.92
CA ALA A 470 -24.28 15.08 -19.11
C ALA A 470 -24.79 13.74 -18.56
N ARG A 471 -24.02 12.65 -18.73
CA ARG A 471 -24.32 11.35 -18.10
C ARG A 471 -24.29 11.43 -16.57
N ALA A 472 -23.31 12.14 -16.00
CA ALA A 472 -23.21 12.33 -14.54
C ALA A 472 -24.38 13.16 -13.97
N PHE A 473 -24.78 14.27 -14.61
CA PHE A 473 -25.97 15.02 -14.20
C PHE A 473 -27.24 14.17 -14.26
N ARG A 474 -27.43 13.43 -15.36
CA ARG A 474 -28.57 12.51 -15.52
C ARG A 474 -28.60 11.44 -14.41
N ALA A 475 -27.44 10.93 -13.99
CA ALA A 475 -27.34 9.95 -12.92
C ALA A 475 -27.65 10.55 -11.53
N ALA A 476 -27.26 11.80 -11.28
CA ALA A 476 -27.56 12.51 -10.02
C ALA A 476 -29.04 12.91 -9.89
N GLY A 477 -29.63 13.41 -10.98
CA GLY A 477 -31.01 13.86 -11.06
C GLY A 477 -31.37 14.99 -10.08
N GLY A 478 -32.66 15.34 -10.04
CA GLY A 478 -33.15 16.52 -9.32
C GLY A 478 -33.07 17.80 -10.15
N ASN A 479 -33.65 18.87 -9.63
CA ASN A 479 -33.88 20.11 -10.40
C ASN A 479 -32.57 20.79 -10.83
N GLU A 480 -31.57 20.87 -9.96
CA GLU A 480 -30.27 21.47 -10.27
C GLU A 480 -29.55 20.73 -11.43
N ALA A 481 -29.63 19.40 -11.46
CA ALA A 481 -29.06 18.61 -12.56
C ALA A 481 -29.83 18.82 -13.86
N LEU A 482 -31.16 18.97 -13.80
CA LEU A 482 -32.00 19.26 -14.96
C LEU A 482 -31.72 20.67 -15.51
N GLU A 483 -31.53 21.66 -14.64
CA GLU A 483 -31.11 23.01 -15.03
C GLU A 483 -29.73 23.00 -15.69
N ALA A 484 -28.76 22.28 -15.11
CA ALA A 484 -27.42 22.14 -15.69
C ALA A 484 -27.48 21.49 -17.08
N LEU A 485 -28.22 20.38 -17.24
CA LEU A 485 -28.46 19.72 -18.53
C LEU A 485 -29.15 20.64 -19.55
N SER A 486 -30.11 21.45 -19.11
CA SER A 486 -30.79 22.41 -19.99
C SER A 486 -29.81 23.45 -20.54
N ARG A 487 -28.96 24.04 -19.66
CA ARG A 487 -27.91 24.99 -20.06
C ARG A 487 -26.91 24.37 -21.03
N MET A 488 -26.56 23.08 -20.87
CA MET A 488 -25.66 22.38 -21.79
C MET A 488 -26.17 22.34 -23.24
N THR A 489 -27.48 22.43 -23.50
CA THR A 489 -27.99 22.35 -24.89
C THR A 489 -27.52 23.50 -25.78
N GLY A 490 -27.17 24.64 -25.20
CA GLY A 490 -26.62 25.82 -25.89
C GLY A 490 -25.09 25.94 -25.81
N HIS A 491 -24.37 24.89 -25.42
CA HIS A 491 -22.91 24.96 -25.24
C HIS A 491 -22.16 24.99 -26.59
N ASP A 492 -21.17 25.88 -26.72
CA ASP A 492 -20.46 26.16 -27.98
C ASP A 492 -19.80 24.92 -28.60
N ALA A 493 -19.32 23.98 -27.78
CA ALA A 493 -18.66 22.75 -28.24
C ALA A 493 -19.57 21.73 -28.98
N TRP A 494 -20.85 22.04 -29.17
CA TRP A 494 -21.75 21.24 -30.02
C TRP A 494 -21.87 21.76 -31.46
N GLN A 495 -21.23 22.90 -31.78
CA GLN A 495 -21.20 23.52 -33.11
C GLN A 495 -19.95 23.09 -33.89
#